data_AF-A0A7C8Z212-F1
#
_entry.id   AF-A0A7C8Z212-F1
#
_cell.length_a   1.000
_cell.length_b   1.000
_cell.length_c   1.000
_cell.angle_alpha   90.00
_cell.angle_beta   90.00
_cell.angle_gamma   90.00
#
_symmetry.space_group_name_H-M   'P 1'
#
loop_
_entity.id
_entity.type
_entity.pdbx_description
1 polymer ?
#
loop_
_entity_poly.entity_id
_entity_poly.type
_entity_poly.pdbx_seq_one_letter_code
_entity_poly.pdbx_strand_id
1 'polypeptide(L)'
;LTEQQLMGICNLQQSSQQAEDALSQGMEALQQSLVDTLSSNCLGPSPSGVVADYMGQMAIAMGKLATLENFVHQADLLRQQTLQQLHRILTSRQAARALLVIHDYTTRLRALSSLWLARPKSDNQARYA
;
A
#
# COMPACT_ATOMS: atom_id res chain seq x y z
N LEU A 1 -9.41 -3.24 29.53
CA LEU A 1 -10.51 -2.76 28.66
C LEU A 1 -11.81 -3.27 29.23
N THR A 2 -12.92 -2.56 29.07
CA THR A 2 -14.25 -3.09 29.42
C THR A 2 -14.77 -4.01 28.31
N GLU A 3 -15.73 -4.89 28.62
CA GLU A 3 -16.33 -5.79 27.61
C GLU A 3 -16.99 -5.03 26.45
N GLN A 4 -17.64 -3.90 26.75
CA GLN A 4 -18.21 -3.01 25.73
C GLN A 4 -17.13 -2.44 24.79
N GLN A 5 -15.96 -2.06 25.33
CA GLN A 5 -14.86 -1.59 24.51
C GLN A 5 -14.28 -2.73 23.64
N LEU A 6 -14.22 -3.94 24.18
CA LEU A 6 -13.69 -5.10 23.48
C LEU A 6 -14.58 -5.46 22.29
N MET A 7 -15.90 -5.51 22.48
CA MET A 7 -16.86 -5.71 21.39
C MET A 7 -16.79 -4.59 20.33
N GLY A 8 -16.66 -3.33 20.76
CA GLY A 8 -16.49 -2.20 19.85
C GLY A 8 -15.22 -2.33 18.99
N ILE A 9 -14.10 -2.76 19.59
CA ILE A 9 -12.84 -2.99 18.88
C ILE A 9 -12.96 -4.16 17.90
N CYS A 10 -13.58 -5.28 18.30
CA CYS A 10 -13.79 -6.42 17.40
C CYS A 10 -14.62 -6.02 16.17
N ASN A 11 -15.71 -5.27 16.35
CA ASN A 11 -16.53 -4.80 15.24
C ASN A 11 -15.77 -3.84 14.33
N LEU A 12 -15.01 -2.91 14.91
CA LEU A 12 -14.17 -1.99 14.16
C LEU A 12 -13.09 -2.73 13.36
N GLN A 13 -12.45 -3.73 13.98
CA GLN A 13 -11.45 -4.57 13.32
C GLN A 13 -12.07 -5.31 12.13
N GLN A 14 -13.23 -5.95 12.32
CA GLN A 14 -13.91 -6.67 11.25
C GLN A 14 -14.28 -5.74 10.09
N SER A 15 -14.87 -4.58 10.38
CA SER A 15 -15.23 -3.60 9.35
C SER A 15 -13.99 -3.03 8.63
N SER A 16 -12.91 -2.77 9.35
CA SER A 16 -11.65 -2.29 8.77
C SER A 16 -11.02 -3.35 7.87
N GLN A 17 -11.01 -4.61 8.30
CA GLN A 17 -10.46 -5.72 7.52
C GLN A 17 -11.24 -5.89 6.21
N GLN A 18 -12.57 -5.85 6.25
CA GLN A 18 -13.37 -5.99 5.04
C GLN A 18 -13.11 -4.88 4.03
N ALA A 19 -12.93 -3.64 4.50
CA ALA A 19 -12.58 -2.51 3.64
C ALA A 19 -11.17 -2.65 3.06
N GLU A 20 -10.21 -3.13 3.86
CA GLU A 20 -8.83 -3.40 3.45
C GLU A 20 -8.76 -4.52 2.39
N ASP A 21 -9.53 -5.60 2.58
CA ASP A 21 -9.62 -6.71 1.63
C ASP A 21 -10.19 -6.23 0.29
N ALA A 22 -11.22 -5.38 0.31
CA ALA A 22 -11.81 -4.80 -0.90
C ALA A 22 -10.82 -3.88 -1.64
N LEU A 23 -10.06 -3.06 -0.91
CA LEU A 23 -9.01 -2.22 -1.48
C LEU A 23 -7.89 -3.07 -2.10
N SER A 24 -7.49 -4.14 -1.41
CA SER A 24 -6.44 -5.05 -1.87
C SER A 24 -6.84 -5.76 -3.16
N GLN A 25 -8.06 -6.28 -3.24
CA GLN A 25 -8.60 -6.89 -4.46
C GLN A 25 -8.68 -5.89 -5.62
N GLY A 26 -9.14 -4.66 -5.36
CA GLY A 26 -9.16 -3.60 -6.37
C GLY A 26 -7.77 -3.24 -6.88
N MET A 27 -6.79 -3.20 -5.99
CA MET A 27 -5.39 -2.93 -6.30
C MET A 27 -4.75 -4.04 -7.14
N GLU A 28 -4.98 -5.32 -6.81
CA GLU A 28 -4.53 -6.46 -7.60
C GLU A 28 -5.11 -6.44 -9.01
N ALA A 29 -6.42 -6.19 -9.13
CA ALA A 29 -7.08 -6.05 -10.43
C ALA A 29 -6.50 -4.89 -11.26
N LEU A 30 -6.20 -3.76 -10.61
CA LEU A 30 -5.56 -2.62 -11.27
C LEU A 30 -4.15 -2.96 -11.76
N GLN A 31 -3.33 -3.62 -10.92
CA GLN A 31 -1.99 -4.04 -11.29
C GLN A 31 -2.01 -5.00 -12.48
N GLN A 32 -2.88 -6.01 -12.46
CA GLN A 32 -3.03 -6.94 -13.58
C GLN A 32 -3.42 -6.19 -14.86
N SER A 33 -4.41 -5.31 -14.76
CA SER A 33 -4.86 -4.50 -15.89
C SER A 33 -3.75 -3.60 -16.44
N LEU A 34 -2.90 -3.04 -15.58
CA LEU A 34 -1.76 -2.20 -15.98
C LEU A 34 -0.70 -3.03 -16.71
N VAL A 35 -0.40 -4.24 -16.22
CA VAL A 35 0.51 -5.19 -16.89
C VAL A 35 -0.05 -5.61 -18.25
N ASP A 36 -1.34 -5.91 -18.36
CA ASP A 36 -2.00 -6.27 -19.63
C ASP A 36 -1.91 -5.11 -20.66
N THR A 37 -2.10 -3.88 -20.19
CA THR A 37 -1.95 -2.67 -21.01
C THR A 37 -0.50 -2.51 -21.51
N LEU A 38 0.49 -2.67 -20.64
CA LEU A 38 1.89 -2.50 -21.02
C LEU A 38 2.41 -3.66 -21.89
N SER A 39 1.98 -4.88 -21.63
CA SER A 39 2.38 -6.07 -22.40
C SER A 39 1.74 -6.16 -23.79
N SER A 40 0.56 -5.55 -23.99
CA SER A 40 -0.05 -5.43 -25.31
C SER A 40 0.82 -4.65 -26.31
N ASN A 41 1.75 -3.81 -25.83
CA ASN A 41 2.73 -3.12 -26.69
C ASN A 41 3.89 -4.02 -27.16
N CYS A 42 4.05 -5.23 -26.61
CA CYS A 42 5.14 -6.14 -26.98
C CYS A 42 4.84 -6.96 -28.25
N LEU A 43 3.60 -6.92 -28.76
CA LEU A 43 3.15 -7.70 -29.92
C LEU A 43 3.36 -6.95 -31.24
N GLY A 44 4.64 -6.76 -31.63
CA GLY A 44 5.07 -6.68 -33.04
C GLY A 44 5.35 -5.27 -33.63
N PRO A 45 6.44 -5.11 -34.40
CA PRO A 45 6.75 -3.86 -35.09
C PRO A 45 5.93 -3.76 -36.38
N SER A 46 4.88 -2.92 -36.38
CA SER A 46 4.20 -2.54 -37.63
C SER A 46 4.68 -1.15 -38.09
N PRO A 47 5.22 -0.99 -39.31
CA PRO A 47 6.11 0.13 -39.66
C PRO A 47 5.42 1.49 -39.88
N SER A 48 4.11 1.64 -39.62
CA SER A 48 3.37 2.87 -39.96
C SER A 48 2.39 3.40 -38.90
N GLY A 49 2.30 2.80 -37.70
CA GLY A 49 1.33 3.19 -36.65
C GLY A 49 1.86 3.28 -35.21
N VAL A 50 3.12 2.87 -34.99
CA VAL A 50 3.72 2.63 -33.66
C VAL A 50 3.57 3.78 -32.67
N VAL A 51 3.71 5.02 -33.12
CA VAL A 51 3.69 6.19 -32.22
C VAL A 51 2.27 6.51 -31.75
N ALA A 52 1.26 6.36 -32.61
CA ALA A 52 -0.14 6.60 -32.26
C ALA A 52 -0.66 5.51 -31.29
N ASP A 53 -0.32 4.24 -31.55
CA ASP A 53 -0.71 3.12 -30.70
C ASP A 53 0.01 3.15 -29.35
N TYR A 54 1.30 3.48 -29.34
CA TYR A 54 2.07 3.68 -28.11
C TYR A 54 1.51 4.82 -27.27
N MET A 55 1.20 5.97 -27.88
CA MET A 55 0.66 7.13 -27.16
C MET A 55 -0.73 6.82 -26.60
N GLY A 56 -1.58 6.10 -27.33
CA GLY A 56 -2.87 5.64 -26.83
C GLY A 56 -2.73 4.70 -25.64
N GLN A 57 -1.84 3.71 -25.73
CA GLN A 57 -1.62 2.77 -24.64
C GLN A 57 -0.95 3.40 -23.42
N MET A 58 -0.01 4.33 -23.63
CA MET A 58 0.61 5.11 -22.58
C MET A 58 -0.41 6.02 -21.89
N ALA A 59 -1.34 6.64 -22.62
CA ALA A 59 -2.42 7.41 -22.03
C ALA A 59 -3.31 6.54 -21.11
N ILE A 60 -3.60 5.30 -21.52
CA ILE A 60 -4.33 4.33 -20.69
C ILE A 60 -3.53 3.93 -19.45
N ALA A 61 -2.24 3.64 -19.59
CA ALA A 61 -1.36 3.30 -18.47
C ALA A 61 -1.23 4.48 -17.47
N MET A 62 -1.12 5.71 -17.97
CA MET A 62 -1.13 6.92 -17.15
C MET A 62 -2.45 7.11 -16.41
N GLY A 63 -3.58 6.83 -17.05
CA GLY A 63 -4.89 6.80 -16.38
C GLY A 63 -4.94 5.77 -15.25
N LYS A 64 -4.34 4.59 -15.45
CA LYS A 64 -4.23 3.55 -14.40
C LYS A 64 -3.32 3.97 -13.24
N LEU A 65 -2.23 4.69 -13.52
CA LEU A 65 -1.37 5.26 -12.48
C LEU A 65 -2.11 6.35 -11.68
N ALA A 66 -2.97 7.16 -12.30
CA ALA A 66 -3.81 8.10 -11.56
C ALA A 66 -4.80 7.38 -10.63
N THR A 67 -5.39 6.27 -11.06
CA THR A 67 -6.25 5.46 -10.18
C THR A 67 -5.47 4.78 -9.05
N LEU A 68 -4.18 4.45 -9.25
CA LEU A 68 -3.31 3.96 -8.18
C LEU A 68 -3.12 4.99 -7.06
N GLU A 69 -2.89 6.27 -7.39
CA GLU A 69 -2.83 7.35 -6.41
C GLU A 69 -4.11 7.41 -5.56
N ASN A 70 -5.26 7.23 -6.20
CA ASN A 70 -6.55 7.22 -5.51
C ASN A 70 -6.68 6.04 -4.54
N PHE A 71 -6.15 4.85 -4.86
CA PHE A 71 -6.11 3.72 -3.92
C PHE A 71 -5.24 4.03 -2.69
N VAL A 72 -4.07 4.66 -2.88
CA VAL A 72 -3.20 5.08 -1.77
C VAL A 72 -3.96 6.06 -0.87
N HIS A 73 -4.65 7.03 -1.46
CA HIS A 73 -5.46 7.98 -0.71
C HIS A 73 -6.61 7.30 0.05
N GLN A 74 -7.28 6.33 -0.56
CA GLN A 74 -8.34 5.54 0.10
C GLN A 74 -7.81 4.70 1.28
N ALA A 75 -6.63 4.10 1.14
CA ALA A 75 -5.98 3.36 2.21
C ALA A 75 -5.60 4.27 3.40
N ASP A 76 -5.09 5.47 3.12
CA ASP A 76 -4.79 6.47 4.14
C ASP A 76 -6.06 6.94 4.88
N LEU A 77 -7.14 7.20 4.14
CA LEU A 77 -8.43 7.54 4.72
C LEU A 77 -8.97 6.43 5.61
N LEU A 78 -8.92 5.17 5.16
CA LEU A 78 -9.34 4.01 5.95
C LEU A 78 -8.54 3.93 7.26
N ARG A 79 -7.21 4.05 7.19
CA ARG A 79 -6.34 4.05 8.36
C ARG A 79 -6.72 5.17 9.34
N GLN A 80 -6.93 6.40 8.84
CA GLN A 80 -7.30 7.54 9.68
C GLN A 80 -8.66 7.32 10.35
N GLN A 81 -9.66 6.83 9.61
CA GLN A 81 -10.99 6.53 10.13
C GLN A 81 -10.94 5.45 11.22
N THR A 82 -10.20 4.37 10.98
CA THR A 82 -10.03 3.29 11.96
C THR A 82 -9.37 3.81 13.25
N LEU A 83 -8.34 4.66 13.15
CA LEU A 83 -7.71 5.27 14.32
C LEU A 83 -8.64 6.21 15.08
N GLN A 84 -9.44 7.03 14.37
CA GLN A 84 -10.42 7.92 14.99
C GLN A 84 -11.51 7.14 15.72
N GLN A 85 -12.05 6.07 15.10
CA GLN A 85 -13.05 5.22 15.73
C GLN A 85 -12.48 4.47 16.95
N LEU A 86 -11.25 3.97 16.83
CA LEU A 86 -10.55 3.33 17.94
C LEU A 86 -10.40 4.29 19.14
N HIS A 87 -10.07 5.56 18.89
CA HIS A 87 -9.99 6.59 19.93
C HIS A 87 -11.34 6.91 20.57
N ARG A 88 -12.44 6.80 19.81
CA ARG A 88 -13.80 7.01 20.33
C ARG A 88 -14.27 5.87 21.24
N ILE A 89 -13.78 4.65 21.02
CA ILE A 89 -14.07 3.46 21.84
C ILE A 89 -13.19 3.44 23.11
N LEU A 90 -11.92 3.84 22.99
CA LEU A 90 -10.98 3.88 24.10
C LEU A 90 -11.15 5.14 24.96
N THR A 91 -10.78 5.05 26.23
CA THR A 91 -10.59 6.27 27.04
C THR A 91 -9.29 6.96 26.64
N SER A 92 -9.18 8.27 26.86
CA SER A 92 -7.99 9.08 26.51
C SER A 92 -6.67 8.47 27.00
N ARG A 93 -6.67 7.90 28.22
CA ARG A 93 -5.51 7.25 28.84
C ARG A 93 -5.14 5.93 28.17
N GLN A 94 -6.14 5.14 27.74
CA GLN A 94 -5.92 3.89 27.01
C GLN A 94 -5.44 4.18 25.58
N ALA A 95 -6.01 5.19 24.93
CA ALA A 95 -5.60 5.61 23.59
C ALA A 95 -4.17 6.16 23.59
N ALA A 96 -3.78 6.98 24.58
CA ALA A 96 -2.41 7.46 24.72
C ALA A 96 -1.41 6.30 24.84
N ARG A 97 -1.73 5.28 25.65
CA ARG A 97 -0.90 4.07 25.77
C ARG A 97 -0.83 3.28 24.47
N ALA A 98 -1.95 3.10 23.78
CA ALA A 98 -2.00 2.39 22.50
C ALA A 98 -1.16 3.10 21.43
N LEU A 99 -1.28 4.43 21.33
CA LEU A 99 -0.52 5.24 20.38
C LEU A 99 0.99 5.17 20.64
N LEU A 100 1.42 5.17 21.90
CA LEU A 100 2.84 4.99 22.25
C LEU A 100 3.36 3.62 21.79
N VAL A 101 2.61 2.54 22.04
CA VAL A 101 3.00 1.19 21.61
C VAL A 101 3.08 1.11 20.08
N ILE A 102 2.12 1.69 19.36
CA ILE A 102 2.13 1.77 17.89
C ILE A 102 3.35 2.55 17.41
N HIS A 103 3.65 3.69 18.04
CA HIS A 103 4.80 4.50 17.69
C HIS A 103 6.11 3.71 17.85
N ASP A 104 6.33 3.09 19.01
CA ASP A 104 7.52 2.27 19.27
C ASP A 104 7.66 1.09 18.30
N TYR A 105 6.56 0.48 17.89
CA TYR A 105 6.57 -0.56 16.88
C TYR A 105 7.00 0.00 15.51
N THR A 106 6.41 1.12 15.08
CA THR A 106 6.74 1.74 13.78
C THR A 106 8.18 2.23 13.70
N THR A 107 8.74 2.76 14.79
CA THR A 107 10.15 3.18 14.84
C THR A 107 11.09 1.98 14.76
N ARG A 108 10.78 0.87 15.46
CA ARG A 108 11.54 -0.39 15.33
C ARG A 108 11.49 -0.95 13.91
N LEU A 109 10.31 -0.98 13.30
CA LEU A 109 10.15 -1.45 11.93
C LEU A 109 10.95 -0.59 10.93
N ARG A 110 10.94 0.73 11.11
CA ARG A 110 11.76 1.66 10.32
C ARG A 110 13.26 1.44 10.54
N ALA A 111 13.70 1.22 11.77
CA ALA A 111 15.10 0.94 12.08
C ALA A 111 15.56 -0.37 11.41
N LEU A 112 14.74 -1.43 11.47
CA LEU A 112 15.00 -2.67 10.76
C LEU A 112 15.09 -2.43 9.25
N SER A 113 14.12 -1.73 8.66
CA SER A 113 14.15 -1.38 7.23
C SER A 113 15.44 -0.63 6.84
N SER A 114 15.87 0.33 7.67
CA SER A 114 17.12 1.06 7.44
C SER A 114 18.34 0.15 7.48
N LEU A 115 18.36 -0.83 8.39
CA LEU A 115 19.44 -1.81 8.51
C LEU A 115 19.45 -2.79 7.33
N TRP A 116 18.27 -3.23 6.88
CA TRP A 116 18.13 -4.04 5.67
C TRP A 116 18.63 -3.33 4.42
N LEU A 117 18.35 -2.02 4.28
CA LEU A 117 18.85 -1.20 3.18
C LEU A 117 20.36 -0.91 3.29
N ALA A 118 20.86 -0.69 4.51
CA ALA A 118 22.27 -0.46 4.80
C ALA A 118 23.12 -1.74 4.75
N ARG A 119 22.51 -2.91 4.53
CA ARG A 119 23.23 -4.17 4.40
C ARG A 119 24.23 -4.04 3.26
N PRO A 120 25.55 -4.11 3.53
CA PRO A 120 26.53 -4.06 2.45
C PRO A 120 26.27 -5.24 1.54
N LYS A 121 25.92 -4.97 0.28
CA LYS A 121 26.02 -5.99 -0.76
C LYS A 121 27.50 -6.30 -0.82
N SER A 122 27.90 -7.48 -0.33
CA SER A 122 29.28 -7.90 -0.33
C SER A 122 29.82 -7.69 -1.74
N ASP A 123 30.76 -6.76 -1.84
CA ASP A 123 31.49 -6.44 -3.05
C ASP A 123 32.34 -7.66 -3.40
N ASN A 124 31.73 -8.63 -4.08
CA ASN A 124 32.38 -9.80 -4.66
C ASN A 124 33.23 -9.39 -5.90
N GLN A 125 33.81 -8.19 -5.89
CA GLN A 125 34.65 -7.64 -6.94
C GLN A 125 36.04 -7.22 -6.42
N ALA A 126 36.49 -7.77 -5.29
CA ALA A 126 37.87 -7.64 -4.78
C ALA A 126 38.61 -8.99 -4.69
N ARG A 127 38.33 -9.93 -5.60
CA ARG A 127 39.03 -11.23 -5.68
C ARG A 127 39.66 -11.56 -7.05
N TYR A 128 39.74 -10.57 -7.94
CA TYR A 128 40.48 -10.65 -9.21
C TYR A 128 41.33 -9.39 -9.42
N ALA A 129 42.25 -9.12 -8.49
CA ALA A 129 43.38 -8.23 -8.69
C ALA A 129 44.65 -8.97 -8.25
#